data_AF-A0A8T2JFW4-F1
#
_entry.id   AF-A0A8T2JFW4-F1
#
_cell.length_a   1.000
_cell.length_b   1.000
_cell.length_c   1.000
_cell.angle_alpha   90.00
_cell.angle_beta   90.00
_cell.angle_gamma   90.00
#
_symmetry.space_group_name_H-M   'P 1'
#
loop_
_entity.id
_entity.type
_entity.pdbx_description
1 polymer ?
#
loop_
_entity_poly.entity_id
_entity_poly.type
_entity_poly.pdbx_seq_one_letter_code
_entity_poly.pdbx_strand_id
1 'polypeptide(L)'
;MAVSTPGVTMSKHEQVLILDPPNELKFKGPFTDVVTTNLKLRNPSDKKVCFKVKTTAPRRYCVRPNSGTIDPGSTVTVSVMLQPFDYDPNEKSKHKFMVQTIFAPPTISDMEAVWKEAKPDDLMDSKLRCVFDMPHEQEKTMHELNKVYTCLPGSKGSSSMDDTETRKLMEECKRLQTEMIKLSDEHQHLKLEIGGPWGSCC
;
A
#
# COMPACT_ATOMS: atom_id res chain seq x y z
N MET A 1 32.78 -43.02 0.45
CA MET A 1 32.20 -41.68 0.70
C MET A 1 30.94 -41.57 -0.14
N ALA A 2 29.76 -41.76 0.46
CA ALA A 2 28.49 -41.61 -0.24
C ALA A 2 28.09 -40.14 -0.14
N VAL A 3 28.06 -39.44 -1.28
CA VAL A 3 27.62 -38.05 -1.36
C VAL A 3 26.09 -38.06 -1.36
N SER A 4 25.49 -37.71 -0.23
CA SER A 4 24.05 -37.57 -0.10
C SER A 4 23.56 -36.39 -0.94
N THR A 5 22.75 -36.66 -1.95
CA THR A 5 22.03 -35.66 -2.74
C THR A 5 21.00 -34.96 -1.84
N PRO A 6 20.92 -33.63 -1.80
CA PRO A 6 19.81 -32.97 -1.11
C PRO A 6 18.54 -33.21 -1.92
N GLY A 7 17.54 -33.81 -1.27
CA GLY A 7 16.23 -34.07 -1.84
C GLY A 7 15.59 -32.77 -2.33
N VAL A 8 15.37 -32.69 -3.64
CA VAL A 8 14.44 -31.73 -4.23
C VAL A 8 13.07 -32.07 -3.65
N THR A 9 12.58 -31.21 -2.77
CA THR A 9 11.23 -31.30 -2.23
C THR A 9 10.25 -31.19 -3.39
N MET A 10 9.38 -32.19 -3.55
CA MET A 10 8.37 -32.26 -4.61
C MET A 10 7.62 -30.94 -4.70
N SER A 11 7.66 -30.34 -5.88
CA SER A 11 7.07 -29.04 -6.17
C SER A 11 5.56 -29.11 -6.00
N LYS A 12 5.08 -28.46 -4.94
CA LYS A 12 3.68 -28.06 -4.76
C LYS A 12 3.18 -27.43 -6.08
N HIS A 13 1.96 -27.78 -6.51
CA HIS A 13 1.37 -27.25 -7.73
C HIS A 13 1.57 -25.73 -7.84
N GLU A 14 1.99 -25.27 -9.01
CA GLU A 14 2.19 -23.85 -9.28
C GLU A 14 0.86 -23.10 -9.11
N GLN A 15 0.91 -21.92 -8.49
CA GLN A 15 -0.27 -21.14 -8.16
C GLN A 15 -1.03 -20.76 -9.44
N VAL A 16 -2.30 -21.19 -9.55
CA VAL A 16 -3.16 -20.86 -10.70
C VAL A 16 -3.63 -19.41 -10.71
N LEU A 17 -3.84 -18.81 -9.53
CA LEU A 17 -4.31 -17.42 -9.46
C LEU A 17 -3.18 -16.44 -9.73
N ILE A 18 -3.48 -15.43 -10.54
CA ILE A 18 -2.59 -14.29 -10.73
C ILE A 18 -2.89 -13.27 -9.63
N LEU A 19 -1.87 -12.97 -8.82
CA LEU A 19 -1.95 -12.01 -7.73
C LEU A 19 -1.41 -10.65 -8.18
N ASP A 20 -2.15 -9.59 -7.90
CA ASP A 20 -1.71 -8.21 -8.11
C ASP A 20 -1.94 -7.38 -6.82
N PRO A 21 -0.89 -6.98 -6.10
CA PRO A 21 0.53 -7.24 -6.39
C PRO A 21 0.96 -8.71 -6.12
N PRO A 22 1.99 -9.24 -6.81
CA PRO A 22 2.33 -10.66 -6.76
C PRO A 22 3.14 -11.10 -5.52
N ASN A 23 4.04 -10.25 -5.04
CA ASN A 23 5.06 -10.64 -4.04
C ASN A 23 4.96 -9.90 -2.71
N GLU A 24 4.39 -8.68 -2.71
CA GLU A 24 4.39 -7.82 -1.54
C GLU A 24 3.18 -6.90 -1.48
N LEU A 25 2.66 -6.71 -0.27
CA LEU A 25 1.60 -5.77 0.05
C LEU A 25 2.20 -4.57 0.78
N LYS A 26 2.12 -3.40 0.15
CA LYS A 26 2.59 -2.14 0.71
C LYS A 26 1.46 -1.45 1.47
N PHE A 27 1.71 -1.11 2.72
CA PHE A 27 0.83 -0.31 3.56
C PHE A 27 1.50 1.04 3.74
N LYS A 28 0.85 2.09 3.24
CA LYS A 28 1.34 3.45 3.37
C LYS A 28 0.76 4.04 4.65
N GLY A 29 1.64 4.53 5.53
CA GLY A 29 1.25 5.23 6.74
C GLY A 29 0.58 6.58 6.46
N PRO A 30 0.25 7.34 7.51
CA PRO A 30 0.53 7.05 8.93
C PRO A 30 -0.25 5.83 9.46
N PHE A 31 0.32 5.10 10.42
CA PHE A 31 -0.28 3.90 11.02
C PHE A 31 -1.09 4.20 12.30
N THR A 32 -1.46 5.47 12.48
CA THR A 32 -2.35 5.96 13.54
C THR A 32 -3.82 5.61 13.29
N ASP A 33 -4.17 5.37 12.03
CA ASP A 33 -5.51 5.01 11.57
C ASP A 33 -5.50 3.71 10.76
N VAL A 34 -6.69 3.22 10.41
CA VAL A 34 -6.82 2.02 9.58
C VAL A 34 -6.28 2.28 8.19
N VAL A 35 -5.26 1.52 7.78
CA VAL A 35 -4.67 1.58 6.44
C VAL A 35 -5.17 0.41 5.60
N THR A 36 -5.72 0.70 4.42
CA THR A 36 -6.26 -0.33 3.53
C THR A 36 -5.41 -0.48 2.27
N THR A 37 -5.02 -1.72 1.97
CA THR A 37 -4.35 -2.11 0.72
C THR A 37 -5.16 -3.19 0.02
N ASN A 38 -5.27 -3.08 -1.31
CA ASN A 38 -6.03 -4.02 -2.12
C ASN A 38 -5.11 -5.09 -2.72
N LEU A 39 -5.56 -6.34 -2.66
CA LEU A 39 -4.97 -7.49 -3.33
C LEU A 39 -5.98 -8.02 -4.35
N LYS A 40 -5.65 -7.93 -5.64
CA LYS A 40 -6.48 -8.49 -6.71
C LYS A 40 -6.06 -9.93 -6.97
N LEU A 41 -7.05 -10.81 -7.03
CA LEU A 41 -6.92 -12.22 -7.35
C LEU A 41 -7.65 -12.48 -8.67
N ARG A 42 -6.91 -12.77 -9.74
CA ARG A 42 -7.48 -13.09 -11.05
C ARG A 42 -7.36 -14.58 -11.32
N ASN A 43 -8.46 -15.19 -11.77
CA ASN A 43 -8.50 -16.58 -12.21
C ASN A 43 -8.36 -16.65 -13.74
N PRO A 44 -7.19 -17.02 -14.28
CA PRO A 44 -7.00 -17.21 -15.72
C PRO A 44 -7.49 -18.58 -16.22
N SER A 45 -7.89 -19.49 -15.33
CA SER A 45 -8.27 -20.85 -15.70
C SER A 45 -9.74 -20.98 -16.08
N ASP A 46 -10.09 -22.12 -16.70
CA ASP A 46 -11.46 -22.46 -17.09
C ASP A 46 -12.27 -23.14 -15.96
N LYS A 47 -11.68 -23.26 -14.76
CA LYS A 47 -12.31 -23.89 -13.59
C LYS A 47 -12.52 -22.87 -12.49
N LYS A 48 -13.56 -23.08 -11.67
CA LYS A 48 -13.76 -22.30 -10.45
C LYS A 48 -12.66 -22.60 -9.45
N VAL A 49 -12.13 -21.57 -8.80
CA VAL A 49 -11.05 -21.68 -7.82
C VAL A 49 -11.53 -21.13 -6.48
N CYS A 50 -11.38 -21.92 -5.42
CA CYS A 50 -11.59 -21.47 -4.05
C CYS A 50 -10.32 -20.81 -3.53
N PHE A 51 -10.44 -19.73 -2.77
CA PHE A 51 -9.30 -19.08 -2.11
C PHE A 51 -9.55 -18.87 -0.62
N LYS A 52 -8.46 -18.84 0.14
CA LYS A 52 -8.42 -18.52 1.57
C LYS A 52 -7.17 -17.71 1.87
N VAL A 53 -7.35 -16.56 2.50
CA VAL A 53 -6.27 -15.67 2.91
C VAL A 53 -5.91 -15.94 4.38
N LYS A 54 -4.64 -16.24 4.63
CA LYS A 54 -4.08 -16.44 5.97
C LYS A 54 -2.99 -15.39 6.23
N THR A 55 -2.80 -15.00 7.48
CA THR A 55 -1.76 -14.05 7.89
C THR A 55 -1.06 -14.54 9.15
N THR A 56 0.20 -14.16 9.33
CA THR A 56 0.97 -14.43 10.56
C THR A 56 0.59 -13.49 11.72
N ALA A 57 -0.21 -12.45 11.48
CA ALA A 57 -0.61 -11.47 12.50
C ALA A 57 -2.12 -11.18 12.49
N PRO A 58 -2.99 -12.18 12.74
CA PRO A 58 -4.44 -12.02 12.59
C PRO A 58 -5.05 -10.94 13.50
N ARG A 59 -4.40 -10.59 14.61
CA ARG A 59 -4.84 -9.49 15.50
C ARG A 59 -4.65 -8.11 14.89
N ARG A 60 -3.68 -7.93 13.98
CA ARG A 60 -3.35 -6.63 13.37
C ARG A 60 -4.06 -6.38 12.04
N TYR A 61 -4.67 -7.40 11.44
CA TYR A 61 -5.25 -7.29 10.10
C TYR A 61 -6.70 -7.75 10.08
N CYS A 62 -7.55 -6.96 9.43
CA CYS A 62 -8.86 -7.39 8.97
C CYS A 62 -8.80 -7.61 7.45
N VAL A 63 -9.31 -8.75 6.97
CA VAL A 63 -9.29 -9.11 5.54
C VAL A 63 -10.71 -9.34 5.07
N ARG A 64 -11.12 -8.66 3.99
CA ARG A 64 -12.45 -8.82 3.39
C ARG A 64 -12.42 -8.86 1.86
N PRO A 65 -12.99 -9.89 1.21
CA PRO A 65 -13.33 -11.20 1.80
C PRO A 65 -12.07 -11.97 2.25
N ASN A 66 -12.15 -12.74 3.35
CA ASN A 66 -11.02 -13.59 3.80
C ASN A 66 -10.98 -14.95 3.09
N SER A 67 -12.11 -15.40 2.54
CA SER A 67 -12.25 -16.61 1.75
C SER A 67 -13.37 -16.42 0.73
N GLY A 68 -13.38 -17.26 -0.30
CA GLY A 68 -14.44 -17.24 -1.30
C GLY A 68 -14.11 -18.11 -2.49
N THR A 69 -14.87 -17.92 -3.56
CA THR A 69 -14.64 -18.58 -4.85
C THR A 69 -14.51 -17.54 -5.95
N ILE A 70 -13.74 -17.86 -6.99
CA ILE A 70 -13.52 -17.03 -8.16
C ILE A 70 -13.88 -17.84 -9.38
N ASP A 71 -14.86 -17.37 -10.14
CA ASP A 71 -15.30 -17.98 -11.39
C ASP A 71 -14.19 -17.90 -12.46
N PRO A 72 -14.24 -18.77 -13.48
CA PRO A 72 -13.34 -18.71 -14.64
C PRO A 72 -13.27 -17.30 -15.24
N GLY A 73 -12.06 -16.84 -15.57
CA GLY A 73 -11.82 -15.52 -16.16
C GLY A 73 -12.10 -14.31 -15.24
N SER A 74 -12.63 -14.52 -14.04
CA SER A 74 -13.06 -13.45 -13.15
C SER A 74 -11.93 -12.94 -12.24
N THR A 75 -12.14 -11.76 -11.66
CA THR A 75 -11.21 -11.13 -10.71
C THR A 75 -11.95 -10.72 -9.45
N VAL A 76 -11.38 -11.04 -8.28
CA VAL A 76 -11.87 -10.61 -6.96
C VAL A 76 -10.85 -9.66 -6.34
N THR A 77 -11.34 -8.59 -5.72
CA THR A 77 -10.50 -7.67 -4.94
C THR A 77 -10.66 -7.97 -3.46
N VAL A 78 -9.56 -8.34 -2.81
CA VAL A 78 -9.46 -8.53 -1.36
C VAL A 78 -8.92 -7.26 -0.73
N SER A 79 -9.70 -6.66 0.16
CA SER A 79 -9.29 -5.52 0.98
C SER A 79 -8.57 -6.01 2.23
N VAL A 80 -7.32 -5.63 2.39
CA VAL A 80 -6.50 -5.91 3.58
C VAL A 80 -6.37 -4.63 4.38
N MET A 81 -7.03 -4.58 5.54
CA MET A 81 -7.08 -3.45 6.45
C MET A 81 -6.13 -3.70 7.63
N LEU A 82 -5.05 -2.95 7.70
CA LEU A 82 -4.14 -2.91 8.84
C LEU A 82 -4.76 -2.03 9.93
N GLN A 83 -4.90 -2.59 11.13
CA GLN A 83 -5.37 -1.85 12.30
C GLN A 83 -4.28 -0.89 12.80
N PRO A 84 -4.67 0.24 13.43
CA PRO A 84 -3.73 1.18 14.04
C PRO A 84 -2.77 0.49 15.01
N PHE A 85 -1.51 0.91 15.01
CA PHE A 85 -0.52 0.45 15.98
C PHE A 85 0.65 1.43 16.08
N ASP A 86 1.38 1.35 17.20
CA ASP A 86 2.61 2.11 17.40
C ASP A 86 3.71 1.56 16.49
N TYR A 87 3.98 2.27 15.40
CA TYR A 87 4.99 1.88 14.42
C TYR A 87 6.39 2.32 14.86
N ASP A 88 7.29 1.35 15.04
CA ASP A 88 8.72 1.59 15.24
C ASP A 88 9.50 1.35 13.93
N PRO A 89 10.17 2.37 13.35
CA PRO A 89 10.97 2.21 12.14
C PRO A 89 12.17 1.26 12.31
N ASN A 90 12.63 1.03 13.54
CA ASN A 90 13.68 0.05 13.84
C ASN A 90 13.14 -1.38 13.83
N GLU A 91 11.83 -1.56 14.02
CA GLU A 91 11.16 -2.86 13.94
C GLU A 91 10.87 -3.20 12.47
N LYS A 92 11.76 -4.01 11.86
CA LYS A 92 11.48 -4.60 10.56
C LYS A 92 10.27 -5.53 10.67
N SER A 93 9.12 -5.08 10.16
CA SER A 93 7.90 -5.87 10.16
C SER A 93 8.07 -7.15 9.33
N LYS A 94 7.84 -8.30 9.95
CA LYS A 94 8.01 -9.64 9.34
C LYS A 94 6.69 -10.29 8.95
N HIS A 95 5.60 -9.52 8.88
CA HIS A 95 4.29 -10.08 8.55
C HIS A 95 4.26 -10.67 7.15
N LYS A 96 3.58 -11.81 7.04
CA LYS A 96 3.38 -12.50 5.79
C LYS A 96 1.91 -12.81 5.62
N PHE A 97 1.43 -12.62 4.40
CA PHE A 97 0.16 -13.15 3.93
C PHE A 97 0.40 -14.40 3.11
N MET A 98 -0.57 -15.30 3.16
CA MET A 98 -0.60 -16.50 2.34
C MET A 98 -1.97 -16.63 1.70
N VAL A 99 -2.01 -16.63 0.37
CA VAL A 99 -3.21 -16.94 -0.41
C VAL A 99 -3.14 -18.42 -0.75
N GLN A 100 -3.99 -19.19 -0.09
CA GLN A 100 -4.15 -20.62 -0.32
C GLN A 100 -5.34 -20.84 -1.26
N THR A 101 -5.16 -21.69 -2.26
CA THR A 101 -6.13 -21.93 -3.32
C THR A 101 -6.26 -23.41 -3.62
N ILE A 102 -7.42 -23.77 -4.15
CA ILE A 102 -7.74 -25.12 -4.60
C ILE A 102 -8.79 -25.03 -5.71
N PHE A 103 -8.74 -25.93 -6.69
CA PHE A 103 -9.83 -26.03 -7.67
C PHE A 103 -11.10 -26.49 -6.97
N ALA A 104 -12.21 -25.79 -7.24
CA ALA A 104 -13.50 -26.16 -6.69
C ALA A 104 -13.95 -27.50 -7.32
N PRO A 105 -14.26 -28.52 -6.51
CA PRO A 105 -14.83 -29.76 -7.02
C PRO A 105 -16.19 -29.49 -7.67
N PRO A 106 -16.52 -30.13 -8.81
CA PRO A 106 -17.81 -29.92 -9.49
C PRO A 106 -19.01 -30.39 -8.67
N THR A 107 -18.80 -31.27 -7.69
CA THR A 107 -19.84 -31.90 -6.87
C THR A 107 -20.05 -31.23 -5.52
N ILE A 108 -19.09 -30.43 -5.05
CA ILE A 108 -19.09 -29.89 -3.68
C ILE A 108 -19.35 -28.39 -3.73
N SER A 109 -20.55 -27.99 -3.32
CA SER A 109 -20.93 -26.57 -3.19
C SER A 109 -20.52 -25.97 -1.84
N ASP A 110 -20.26 -26.80 -0.83
CA ASP A 110 -19.87 -26.36 0.50
C ASP A 110 -18.35 -26.12 0.59
N MET A 111 -17.96 -24.86 0.76
CA MET A 111 -16.56 -24.46 0.90
C MET A 111 -15.88 -25.14 2.09
N GLU A 112 -16.58 -25.41 3.19
CA GLU A 112 -15.97 -26.03 4.36
C GLU A 112 -15.58 -27.49 4.09
N ALA A 113 -16.45 -28.23 3.42
CA ALA A 113 -16.17 -29.59 2.95
C ALA A 113 -14.97 -29.63 1.98
N VAL A 114 -14.88 -28.69 1.04
CA VAL A 114 -13.73 -28.58 0.12
C VAL A 114 -12.41 -28.51 0.88
N TRP A 115 -12.33 -27.70 1.93
CA TRP A 115 -11.08 -27.57 2.72
C TRP A 115 -10.80 -28.78 3.62
N LYS A 116 -11.83 -29.53 4.03
CA LYS A 116 -11.69 -30.75 4.86
C LYS A 116 -11.22 -31.95 4.04
N GLU A 117 -11.71 -32.08 2.81
CA GLU A 117 -11.39 -33.19 1.91
C GLU A 117 -10.15 -32.93 1.03
N ALA A 118 -9.70 -31.67 0.96
CA ALA A 118 -8.51 -31.27 0.21
C ALA A 118 -7.26 -32.03 0.66
N LYS A 119 -6.58 -32.68 -0.31
CA LYS A 119 -5.26 -33.25 -0.06
C LYS A 119 -4.20 -32.13 -0.07
N PRO A 120 -3.10 -32.27 0.70
CA PRO A 120 -2.01 -31.31 0.70
C PRO A 120 -1.43 -31.03 -0.70
N ASP A 121 -1.47 -32.03 -1.57
CA ASP A 121 -0.95 -31.96 -2.94
C ASP A 121 -1.84 -31.12 -3.87
N ASP A 122 -3.15 -31.02 -3.59
CA ASP A 122 -4.11 -30.24 -4.37
C ASP A 122 -4.12 -28.75 -3.98
N LEU A 123 -3.46 -28.41 -2.86
CA LEU A 123 -3.38 -27.05 -2.35
C LEU A 123 -2.27 -26.28 -3.06
N MET A 124 -2.59 -25.09 -3.53
CA MET A 124 -1.66 -24.14 -4.11
C MET A 124 -1.51 -22.95 -3.15
N ASP A 125 -0.29 -22.58 -2.78
CA ASP A 125 -0.05 -21.46 -1.85
C ASP A 125 0.81 -20.38 -2.51
N SER A 126 0.40 -19.12 -2.38
CA SER A 126 1.24 -17.95 -2.71
C SER A 126 1.49 -17.12 -1.45
N LYS A 127 2.75 -16.72 -1.22
CA LYS A 127 3.16 -15.97 -0.02
C LYS A 127 3.54 -14.54 -0.39
N LEU A 128 2.95 -13.57 0.30
CA LEU A 128 3.25 -12.15 0.14
C LEU A 128 3.89 -11.61 1.40
N ARG A 129 4.89 -10.73 1.24
CA ARG A 129 5.50 -9.99 2.35
C ARG A 129 4.74 -8.68 2.58
N CYS A 130 4.59 -8.27 3.83
CA CYS A 130 4.11 -6.91 4.13
C CYS A 130 5.29 -5.94 4.15
N VAL A 131 5.10 -4.79 3.53
CA VAL A 131 6.03 -3.68 3.57
C VAL A 131 5.29 -2.48 4.12
N PHE A 132 5.84 -1.87 5.16
CA PHE A 132 5.29 -0.67 5.79
C PHE A 132 6.11 0.52 5.33
N ASP A 133 5.45 1.48 4.71
CA ASP A 133 6.06 2.66 4.10
C ASP A 133 5.47 3.89 4.78
N MET A 134 6.27 4.60 5.57
CA MET A 134 5.85 5.89 6.16
C MET A 134 6.03 6.96 5.09
N PRO A 135 4.98 7.72 4.73
CA PRO A 135 5.18 8.88 3.86
C PRO A 135 6.10 9.87 4.59
N HIS A 136 7.30 10.09 4.05
CA HIS A 136 8.14 11.21 4.45
C HIS A 136 7.50 12.48 3.87
N GLU A 137 6.49 13.01 4.56
CA GLU A 137 5.96 14.34 4.28
C GLU A 137 7.02 15.36 4.71
N GLN A 138 8.03 15.64 3.86
CA GLN A 138 8.72 16.95 3.83
C GLN A 138 9.78 17.19 2.75
N GLU A 139 10.25 16.22 1.97
CA GLU A 139 11.35 16.52 1.01
C GLU A 139 10.91 16.78 -0.44
N LYS A 140 9.72 16.33 -0.87
CA LYS A 140 9.31 16.47 -2.28
C LYS A 140 8.70 17.82 -2.64
N THR A 141 8.03 18.49 -1.72
CA THR A 141 7.43 19.80 -2.00
C THR A 141 8.49 20.91 -2.04
N MET A 142 9.60 20.77 -1.31
CA MET A 142 10.69 21.74 -1.34
C MET A 142 11.61 21.58 -2.58
N HIS A 143 11.76 20.36 -3.12
CA HIS A 143 12.61 20.13 -4.30
C HIS A 143 11.94 20.52 -5.63
N GLU A 144 10.61 20.44 -5.72
CA GLU A 144 9.87 20.96 -6.89
C GLU A 144 9.71 22.50 -6.83
N LEU A 145 9.56 23.09 -5.64
CA LEU A 145 9.61 24.56 -5.46
C LEU A 145 11.04 25.11 -5.71
N ASN A 146 12.10 24.44 -5.24
CA ASN A 146 13.49 24.87 -5.50
C ASN A 146 13.89 24.77 -6.98
N LYS A 147 13.25 23.91 -7.76
CA LYS A 147 13.47 23.83 -9.21
C LYS A 147 12.86 25.02 -9.97
N VAL A 148 11.84 25.65 -9.39
CA VAL A 148 11.32 26.94 -9.87
C VAL A 148 12.21 28.10 -9.40
N TYR A 149 12.83 28.01 -8.22
CA TYR A 149 13.73 29.05 -7.68
C TYR A 149 15.17 29.04 -8.22
N THR A 150 15.60 28.05 -9.02
CA THR A 150 16.99 27.95 -9.51
C THR A 150 17.18 28.16 -11.01
N CYS A 151 16.19 28.72 -11.72
CA CYS A 151 16.41 29.25 -13.07
C CYS A 151 17.26 30.54 -13.03
N LEU A 152 18.55 30.42 -12.72
CA LEU A 152 19.57 31.39 -13.10
C LEU A 152 20.10 31.00 -14.48
N PRO A 153 19.91 31.81 -15.53
CA PRO A 153 20.48 31.50 -16.83
C PRO A 153 21.97 31.85 -16.85
N GLY A 154 22.79 30.83 -16.65
CA GLY A 154 24.14 30.80 -17.21
C GLY A 154 24.06 30.65 -18.73
N SER A 155 24.38 31.74 -19.43
CA SER A 155 24.70 31.85 -20.87
C SER A 155 23.59 31.71 -21.94
N LYS A 156 23.37 32.89 -22.57
CA LYS A 156 23.18 33.17 -24.01
C LYS A 156 21.87 32.75 -24.69
N GLY A 157 21.00 33.73 -24.93
CA GLY A 157 19.93 33.65 -25.91
C GLY A 157 19.07 34.92 -25.95
N SER A 158 19.14 35.63 -27.07
CA SER A 158 18.38 36.84 -27.40
C SER A 158 16.86 36.63 -27.31
N SER A 159 16.16 37.36 -26.44
CA SER A 159 14.84 37.95 -26.72
C SER A 159 14.48 38.96 -25.62
N SER A 160 14.18 40.19 -26.02
CA SER A 160 13.73 41.28 -25.15
C SER A 160 12.29 40.99 -24.71
N MET A 161 12.11 40.56 -23.47
CA MET A 161 10.86 40.71 -22.73
C MET A 161 11.02 41.91 -21.80
N ASP A 162 9.98 42.73 -21.71
CA ASP A 162 9.98 44.06 -21.09
C ASP A 162 10.37 44.00 -19.61
N ASP A 163 11.45 44.70 -19.23
CA ASP A 163 11.99 44.79 -17.86
C ASP A 163 10.93 45.22 -16.82
N THR A 164 9.83 45.84 -17.25
CA THR A 164 8.72 46.27 -16.39
C THR A 164 7.86 45.09 -15.93
N GLU A 165 7.62 44.10 -16.78
CA GLU A 165 6.84 42.91 -16.42
C GLU A 165 7.62 42.03 -15.45
N THR A 166 8.93 41.87 -15.65
CA THR A 166 9.79 41.10 -14.74
C THR A 166 9.85 41.75 -13.35
N ARG A 167 9.88 43.08 -13.28
CA ARG A 167 9.86 43.82 -12.00
C ARG A 167 8.52 43.66 -11.28
N LYS A 168 7.40 43.76 -11.99
CA LYS A 168 6.06 43.53 -11.42
C LYS A 168 5.92 42.11 -10.88
N LEU A 169 6.37 41.10 -11.63
CA LEU A 169 6.35 39.70 -11.18
C LEU A 169 7.20 39.48 -9.93
N MET A 170 8.34 40.16 -9.80
CA MET A 170 9.19 40.05 -8.62
C MET A 170 8.55 40.71 -7.38
N GLU A 171 7.88 41.86 -7.54
CA GLU A 171 7.12 42.49 -6.45
C GLU A 171 5.91 41.66 -6.02
N GLU A 172 5.19 41.07 -6.98
CA GLU A 172 4.10 40.12 -6.75
C GLU A 172 4.59 38.90 -5.95
N CYS A 173 5.69 38.27 -6.38
CA CYS A 173 6.28 37.13 -5.68
C CYS A 173 6.66 37.48 -4.24
N LYS A 174 7.25 38.66 -4.01
CA LYS A 174 7.63 39.11 -2.67
C LYS A 174 6.40 39.33 -1.78
N ARG A 175 5.32 39.89 -2.34
CA ARG A 175 4.07 40.11 -1.61
C ARG A 175 3.41 38.77 -1.24
N LEU A 176 3.29 37.86 -2.22
CA LEU A 176 2.72 36.53 -2.00
C LEU A 176 3.52 35.70 -0.98
N GLN A 177 4.85 35.79 -0.99
CA GLN A 177 5.69 35.15 0.02
C GLN A 177 5.39 35.67 1.43
N THR A 178 5.21 36.98 1.58
CA THR A 178 4.89 37.61 2.87
C THR A 178 3.51 37.16 3.37
N GLU A 179 2.54 37.08 2.47
CA GLU A 179 1.18 36.64 2.78
C GLU A 179 1.13 35.15 3.14
N MET A 180 1.92 34.32 2.46
CA MET A 180 2.04 32.89 2.77
C MET A 180 2.61 32.64 4.17
N ILE A 181 3.63 33.43 4.58
CA ILE A 181 4.19 33.38 5.94
C ILE A 181 3.12 33.77 6.96
N LYS A 182 2.40 34.87 6.71
CA LYS A 182 1.34 35.34 7.61
C LYS A 182 0.21 34.31 7.77
N LEU A 183 -0.27 33.75 6.67
CA LEU A 183 -1.31 32.71 6.68
C LEU A 183 -0.83 31.42 7.37
N SER A 184 0.44 31.07 7.21
CA SER A 184 1.04 29.93 7.91
C SER A 184 1.07 30.15 9.42
N ASP A 185 1.43 31.35 9.88
CA ASP A 185 1.42 31.72 11.30
C ASP A 185 -0.02 31.74 11.86
N GLU A 186 -0.99 32.28 11.11
CA GLU A 186 -2.41 32.27 11.48
C GLU A 186 -2.96 30.84 11.58
N HIS A 187 -2.62 29.97 10.63
CA HIS A 187 -3.03 28.57 10.66
C HIS A 187 -2.41 27.80 11.85
N GLN A 188 -1.15 28.09 12.20
CA GLN A 188 -0.53 27.56 13.41
C GLN A 188 -1.20 28.08 14.68
N HIS A 189 -1.59 29.36 14.72
CA HIS A 189 -2.29 29.98 15.84
C HIS A 189 -3.68 29.35 16.05
N LEU A 190 -4.47 29.23 14.99
CA LEU A 190 -5.80 28.60 15.02
C LEU A 190 -5.70 27.13 15.44
N LYS A 191 -4.67 26.42 15.01
CA LYS A 191 -4.43 25.03 15.42
C LYS A 191 -4.13 24.90 16.93
N LEU A 192 -3.55 25.93 17.54
CA LEU A 192 -3.35 26.01 18.99
C LEU A 192 -4.63 26.41 19.74
N GLU A 193 -5.46 27.29 19.18
CA GLU A 193 -6.76 27.68 19.77
C GLU A 193 -7.79 26.54 19.74
N ILE A 194 -7.80 25.73 18.68
CA ILE A 194 -8.75 24.63 18.52
C ILE A 194 -8.28 23.35 19.27
N GLY A 195 -7.01 23.31 19.72
CA GLY A 195 -6.36 22.13 20.32
C GLY A 195 -6.27 22.09 21.85
N GLY A 196 -7.05 22.88 22.59
CA GLY A 196 -7.10 22.89 24.07
C GLY A 196 -8.30 22.12 24.67
N PRO A 197 -8.16 21.49 25.87
CA PRO A 197 -9.05 20.42 26.33
C PRO A 197 -10.29 20.95 27.03
N TRP A 198 -11.41 21.10 26.31
CA TRP A 198 -12.75 21.16 26.92
C TRP A 198 -13.71 20.24 26.18
N GLY A 199 -13.68 18.97 26.61
CA GLY A 199 -14.68 17.96 26.31
C GLY A 199 -14.88 17.01 27.49
N SER A 200 -14.78 17.55 28.71
CA SER A 200 -15.16 16.89 29.98
C SER A 200 -15.67 17.94 30.96
N CYS A 201 -16.95 18.31 30.84
CA CYS A 201 -17.82 18.65 31.98
C CYS A 201 -19.28 18.80 31.53
N CYS A 202 -20.15 18.13 32.29
CA CYS A 202 -21.61 17.99 32.19
C CYS A 202 -22.12 16.95 31.18
#